data_AF-A0A4U6BTL6-F1
#
_entry.id   AF-A0A4U6BTL6-F1
#
_cell.length_a   1.000
_cell.length_b   1.000
_cell.length_c   1.000
_cell.angle_alpha   90.00
_cell.angle_beta   90.00
_cell.angle_gamma   90.00
#
_symmetry.space_group_name_H-M   'P 1'
#
loop_
_entity.id
_entity.type
_entity.pdbx_description
1 polymer ?
#
loop_
_entity_poly.entity_id
_entity_poly.type
_entity_poly.pdbx_seq_one_letter_code
_entity_poly.pdbx_strand_id
1 'polypeptide(L)'
;MRKLPIAIASVVATLAISVSAPVSAQDFTASVGSEVAAPQKKISMYQSAMSEVAIMRYRAALKLKAEQAKYWPAVASALRALAREPQVNEAAVRRFAPAASALFARLDEDQKRTAMGLVQQAGLQQYASLF
;
A
#
# COMPACT_ATOMS: atom_id res chain seq x y z
N MET A 1 35.37 34.58 -24.63
CA MET A 1 33.93 34.94 -24.58
C MET A 1 33.37 34.28 -23.32
N ARG A 2 33.33 34.98 -22.18
CA ARG A 2 32.19 35.76 -21.61
C ARG A 2 31.04 34.81 -21.13
N LYS A 3 30.57 34.74 -19.86
CA LYS A 3 30.86 35.38 -18.55
C LYS A 3 30.26 34.50 -17.41
N LEU A 4 30.80 34.63 -16.20
CA LEU A 4 30.27 34.19 -14.88
C LEU A 4 29.28 35.26 -14.30
N PRO A 5 28.87 35.21 -13.00
CA PRO A 5 27.58 34.84 -12.40
C PRO A 5 26.80 36.10 -11.86
N ILE A 6 25.67 35.96 -11.14
CA ILE A 6 25.02 36.91 -10.17
C ILE A 6 23.66 36.25 -9.79
N ALA A 7 23.31 35.86 -8.55
CA ALA A 7 23.23 36.53 -7.23
C ALA A 7 22.01 37.46 -7.04
N ILE A 8 21.01 37.02 -6.24
CA ILE A 8 20.08 37.86 -5.43
C ILE A 8 19.67 36.94 -4.24
N ALA A 9 20.03 37.11 -2.96
CA ALA A 9 20.12 38.25 -2.02
C ALA A 9 18.78 38.64 -1.35
N SER A 10 18.59 38.17 -0.10
CA SER A 10 17.89 38.79 1.06
C SER A 10 17.97 37.76 2.22
N VAL A 11 18.69 37.88 3.36
CA VAL A 11 19.01 38.99 4.31
C VAL A 11 17.69 39.54 4.90
N VAL A 12 17.37 39.52 6.21
CA VAL A 12 18.18 39.65 7.44
C VAL A 12 17.37 39.23 8.70
N ALA A 13 18.12 38.86 9.78
CA ALA A 13 17.93 39.01 11.24
C ALA A 13 16.55 38.78 11.92
N THR A 14 16.45 38.21 13.12
CA THR A 14 17.15 38.62 14.36
C THR A 14 17.24 37.52 15.43
N LEU A 15 18.33 37.66 16.17
CA LEU A 15 18.80 37.00 17.38
C LEU A 15 17.84 37.15 18.57
N ALA A 16 17.65 36.07 19.35
CA ALA A 16 17.38 36.16 20.78
C ALA A 16 18.15 35.05 21.50
N ILE A 17 19.36 35.39 21.93
CA ILE A 17 20.13 34.66 22.94
C ILE A 17 19.53 35.03 24.30
N SER A 18 19.06 34.05 25.06
CA SER A 18 18.95 34.17 26.51
C SER A 18 19.97 33.22 27.13
N VAL A 19 20.93 33.80 27.84
CA VAL A 19 22.04 33.11 28.50
C VAL A 19 21.70 32.82 29.96
N SER A 20 22.24 31.69 30.43
CA SER A 20 22.56 31.35 31.84
C SER A 20 21.44 30.80 32.75
N ALA A 21 21.52 29.51 33.06
CA ALA A 21 22.32 29.04 34.20
C ALA A 21 22.56 27.50 34.14
N PRO A 22 23.73 27.00 34.58
CA PRO A 22 24.00 25.58 34.77
C PRO A 22 23.61 25.16 36.20
N VAL A 23 22.80 24.12 36.35
CA VAL A 23 22.70 23.41 37.62
C VAL A 23 22.70 21.91 37.36
N SER A 24 23.74 21.25 37.89
CA SER A 24 23.83 19.81 37.98
C SER A 24 22.65 19.26 38.77
N ALA A 25 21.89 18.35 38.16
CA ALA A 25 21.22 17.26 38.84
C ALA A 25 21.05 16.12 37.83
N GLN A 26 21.99 15.18 37.85
CA GLN A 26 21.74 13.83 37.36
C GLN A 26 20.74 13.20 38.32
N ASP A 27 19.46 13.16 37.96
CA ASP A 27 18.50 12.16 38.45
C ASP A 27 17.23 12.24 37.61
N PHE A 28 17.07 11.32 36.66
CA PHE A 28 15.83 10.55 36.49
C PHE A 28 16.00 9.56 35.32
N THR A 29 16.87 8.57 35.52
CA THR A 29 16.70 7.29 34.83
C THR A 29 15.55 6.56 35.51
N ALA A 30 14.34 6.63 34.97
CA ALA A 30 13.35 5.56 35.04
C ALA A 30 12.05 5.96 34.34
N SER A 31 11.48 5.02 33.59
CA SER A 31 10.13 5.12 33.01
C SER A 31 10.02 6.23 31.97
N VAL A 32 10.70 6.10 30.82
CA VAL A 32 10.07 5.43 29.65
C VAL A 32 8.57 5.28 29.91
N GLY A 33 7.82 6.28 29.48
CA GLY A 33 6.39 6.14 29.33
C GLY A 33 6.15 4.81 28.65
N SER A 34 5.48 3.90 29.36
CA SER A 34 4.72 2.85 28.71
C SER A 34 3.67 3.57 27.87
N GLU A 35 4.09 4.04 26.69
CA GLU A 35 3.29 3.89 25.50
C GLU A 35 3.01 2.39 25.46
N VAL A 36 1.85 2.05 26.06
CA VAL A 36 1.16 0.81 25.79
C VAL A 36 1.06 0.75 24.28
N ALA A 37 2.02 0.05 23.68
CA ALA A 37 2.04 -0.30 22.30
C ALA A 37 0.69 -0.96 22.04
N ALA A 38 -0.26 -0.19 21.52
CA ALA A 38 -1.40 -0.73 20.81
C ALA A 38 -0.80 -1.79 19.88
N PRO A 39 -1.37 -3.00 19.82
CA PRO A 39 -0.76 -4.06 19.05
C PRO A 39 -0.72 -3.53 17.61
N GLN A 40 0.47 -3.17 17.14
CA GLN A 40 0.68 -2.87 15.74
C GLN A 40 0.43 -4.19 15.07
N LYS A 41 -0.82 -4.37 14.64
CA LYS A 41 -1.29 -5.48 13.84
C LYS A 41 -0.43 -5.38 12.60
N LYS A 42 0.69 -6.10 12.59
CA LYS A 42 1.62 -6.16 11.46
C LYS A 42 0.75 -6.48 10.27
N ILE A 43 0.51 -5.48 9.43
CA ILE A 43 -0.38 -5.61 8.28
C ILE A 43 0.25 -6.72 7.46
N SER A 44 -0.44 -7.86 7.39
CA SER A 44 0.05 -9.00 6.65
C SER A 44 0.31 -8.55 5.21
N MET A 45 1.39 -9.03 4.60
CA MET A 45 1.77 -8.67 3.22
C MET A 45 0.58 -8.78 2.25
N TYR A 46 -0.28 -9.78 2.45
CA TYR A 46 -1.51 -9.98 1.69
C TYR A 46 -2.56 -8.87 1.90
N GLN A 47 -2.72 -8.38 3.14
CA GLN A 47 -3.63 -7.26 3.43
C GLN A 47 -3.17 -5.96 2.77
N SER A 48 -1.84 -5.75 2.71
CA SER A 48 -1.27 -4.60 1.99
C SER A 48 -1.49 -4.73 0.47
N ALA A 49 -1.22 -5.91 -0.09
CA ALA A 49 -1.42 -6.21 -1.51
C ALA A 49 -2.89 -6.13 -1.95
N MET A 50 -3.84 -6.40 -1.05
CA MET A 50 -5.28 -6.34 -1.35
C MET A 50 -5.99 -5.14 -0.71
N SER A 51 -5.22 -4.13 -0.29
CA SER A 51 -5.78 -2.89 0.26
C SER A 51 -6.67 -2.15 -0.75
N GLU A 52 -7.59 -1.28 -0.28
CA GLU A 52 -8.45 -0.49 -1.19
C GLU A 52 -7.65 0.28 -2.24
N VAL A 53 -6.52 0.84 -1.83
CA VAL A 53 -5.62 1.56 -2.74
C VAL A 53 -5.05 0.62 -3.79
N ALA A 54 -4.64 -0.60 -3.40
CA ALA A 54 -4.15 -1.60 -4.34
C ALA A 54 -5.25 -2.08 -5.29
N ILE A 55 -6.46 -2.32 -4.80
CA ILE A 55 -7.64 -2.68 -5.63
C ILE A 55 -7.90 -1.60 -6.68
N MET A 56 -7.86 -0.31 -6.30
CA MET A 56 -8.03 0.80 -7.24
C MET A 56 -6.89 0.88 -8.27
N ARG A 57 -5.64 0.62 -7.85
CA ARG A 57 -4.49 0.52 -8.76
C ARG A 57 -4.64 -0.64 -9.73
N TYR A 58 -5.12 -1.80 -9.28
CA TYR A 58 -5.37 -2.97 -10.13
C TYR A 58 -6.42 -2.68 -11.20
N ARG A 59 -7.51 -2.00 -10.83
CA ARG A 59 -8.51 -1.53 -11.79
C ARG A 59 -7.90 -0.65 -12.88
N ALA A 60 -7.05 0.29 -12.48
CA ALA A 60 -6.39 1.21 -13.40
C ALA A 60 -5.37 0.50 -14.31
N ALA A 61 -4.60 -0.44 -13.76
CA ALA A 61 -3.62 -1.23 -14.50
C ALA A 61 -4.29 -2.13 -15.55
N LEU A 62 -5.42 -2.74 -15.21
CA LEU A 62 -6.17 -3.62 -16.12
C LEU A 62 -6.82 -2.87 -17.29
N LYS A 63 -6.95 -1.53 -17.23
CA LYS A 63 -7.57 -0.70 -18.28
C LYS A 63 -8.89 -1.31 -18.80
N LEU A 64 -9.80 -1.63 -17.86
CA LEU A 64 -11.04 -2.35 -18.18
C LEU A 64 -11.93 -1.56 -19.14
N LYS A 65 -12.39 -2.22 -20.21
CA LYS A 65 -13.41 -1.70 -21.13
C LYS A 65 -14.76 -1.61 -20.40
N ALA A 66 -15.69 -0.80 -20.91
CA ALA A 66 -17.01 -0.60 -20.28
C ALA A 66 -17.79 -1.91 -20.05
N GLU A 67 -17.66 -2.88 -20.96
CA GLU A 67 -18.29 -4.20 -20.80
C GLU A 67 -17.62 -5.06 -19.73
N GLN A 68 -16.29 -5.01 -19.60
CA GLN A 68 -15.52 -5.74 -18.58
C GLN A 68 -15.70 -5.12 -17.19
N ALA A 69 -15.81 -3.78 -17.13
CA ALA A 69 -15.97 -3.03 -15.89
C ALA A 69 -17.26 -3.40 -15.13
N LYS A 70 -18.27 -3.97 -15.80
CA LYS A 70 -19.48 -4.52 -15.17
C LYS A 70 -19.19 -5.66 -14.19
N TYR A 71 -18.13 -6.42 -14.41
CA TYR A 71 -17.72 -7.55 -13.57
C TYR A 71 -16.75 -7.14 -12.46
N TRP A 72 -16.16 -5.94 -12.55
CA TRP A 72 -15.22 -5.43 -11.56
C TRP A 72 -15.78 -5.34 -10.13
N PRO A 73 -17.04 -4.91 -9.87
CA PRO A 73 -17.56 -4.83 -8.50
C PRO A 73 -17.55 -6.17 -7.76
N ALA A 74 -17.79 -7.27 -8.46
CA ALA A 74 -17.71 -8.62 -7.88
C ALA A 74 -16.27 -8.98 -7.52
N VAL A 75 -15.31 -8.74 -8.42
CA VAL A 75 -13.88 -8.96 -8.19
C VAL A 75 -13.36 -8.10 -7.03
N ALA A 76 -13.68 -6.80 -7.02
CA ALA A 76 -13.28 -5.89 -5.96
C ALA A 76 -13.85 -6.29 -4.59
N SER A 77 -15.11 -6.74 -4.55
CA SER A 77 -15.73 -7.21 -3.31
C SER A 77 -15.06 -8.48 -2.78
N ALA A 78 -14.68 -9.39 -3.67
CA ALA A 78 -14.01 -10.62 -3.28
C ALA A 78 -12.52 -10.38 -2.91
N LEU A 79 -11.83 -9.44 -3.56
CA LEU A 79 -10.51 -8.96 -3.11
C LEU A 79 -10.56 -8.30 -1.73
N ARG A 80 -11.59 -7.48 -1.46
CA ARG A 80 -11.83 -6.92 -0.12
C ARG A 80 -12.08 -7.99 0.92
N ALA A 81 -12.84 -9.04 0.58
CA ALA A 81 -13.08 -10.15 1.48
C ALA A 81 -11.76 -10.87 1.82
N LEU A 82 -10.94 -11.17 0.80
CA LEU A 82 -9.59 -11.72 1.01
C LEU A 82 -8.69 -10.80 1.85
N ALA A 83 -8.75 -9.48 1.64
CA ALA A 83 -7.98 -8.51 2.41
C ALA A 83 -8.38 -8.43 3.89
N ARG A 84 -9.61 -8.84 4.22
CA ARG A 84 -10.10 -8.89 5.61
C ARG A 84 -9.71 -10.18 6.31
N GLU A 85 -9.37 -11.23 5.56
CA GLU A 85 -8.92 -12.48 6.14
C GLU A 85 -7.58 -12.29 6.87
N PRO A 86 -7.43 -12.83 8.09
CA PRO A 86 -6.17 -12.75 8.82
C PRO A 86 -5.04 -13.51 8.12
N GLN A 87 -5.40 -14.58 7.39
CA GLN A 87 -4.49 -15.37 6.56
C GLN A 87 -5.20 -15.74 5.25
N VAL A 88 -4.52 -15.57 4.12
CA VAL A 88 -5.03 -16.05 2.84
C VAL A 88 -4.85 -17.57 2.79
N ASN A 89 -5.96 -18.29 2.74
CA ASN A 89 -6.02 -19.74 2.63
C ASN A 89 -6.69 -20.19 1.32
N GLU A 90 -6.54 -21.46 0.97
CA GLU A 90 -7.12 -22.06 -0.24
C GLU A 90 -8.63 -21.83 -0.32
N ALA A 91 -9.35 -21.96 0.81
CA ALA A 91 -10.80 -21.77 0.87
C ALA A 91 -11.23 -20.34 0.51
N ALA A 92 -10.52 -19.32 1.01
CA ALA A 92 -10.77 -17.93 0.66
C ALA A 92 -10.46 -17.66 -0.81
N VAL A 93 -9.39 -18.26 -1.34
CA VAL A 93 -9.05 -18.13 -2.77
C VAL A 93 -10.07 -18.83 -3.67
N ARG A 94 -10.56 -20.03 -3.31
CA ARG A 94 -11.62 -20.73 -4.04
C ARG A 94 -12.93 -19.95 -4.07
N ARG A 95 -13.24 -19.20 -3.01
CA ARG A 95 -14.40 -18.29 -2.98
C ARG A 95 -14.22 -17.09 -3.92
N PHE A 96 -12.98 -16.64 -4.12
CA PHE A 96 -12.64 -15.56 -5.05
C PHE A 96 -12.62 -16.01 -6.52
N ALA A 97 -12.19 -17.25 -6.78
CA ALA A 97 -12.06 -17.82 -8.13
C ALA A 97 -13.24 -17.52 -9.08
N PRO A 98 -14.52 -17.80 -8.76
CA PRO A 98 -15.61 -17.60 -9.72
C PRO A 98 -15.81 -16.12 -10.13
N ALA A 99 -15.60 -15.18 -9.21
CA ALA A 99 -15.68 -13.75 -9.53
C ALA A 99 -14.51 -13.31 -10.43
N ALA A 100 -13.31 -13.80 -10.13
CA ALA A 100 -12.11 -13.52 -10.92
C ALA A 100 -12.18 -14.15 -12.32
N SER A 101 -12.58 -15.42 -12.43
CA SER A 101 -12.67 -16.16 -13.69
C SER A 101 -13.66 -15.52 -14.67
N ALA A 102 -14.80 -15.00 -14.19
CA ALA A 102 -15.77 -14.30 -15.03
C ALA A 102 -15.18 -13.04 -15.69
N LEU A 103 -14.41 -12.25 -14.93
CA LEU A 103 -13.69 -11.10 -15.48
C LEU A 103 -12.55 -11.57 -16.40
N PHE A 104 -11.74 -12.53 -15.96
CA PHE A 104 -10.57 -13.04 -16.68
C PHE A 104 -10.91 -13.63 -18.05
N ALA A 105 -12.04 -14.32 -18.17
CA ALA A 105 -12.55 -14.85 -19.44
C ALA A 105 -12.86 -13.76 -20.47
N ARG A 106 -13.07 -12.51 -20.04
CA ARG A 106 -13.37 -11.35 -20.89
C ARG A 106 -12.20 -10.39 -21.06
N LEU A 107 -11.08 -10.65 -20.38
CA LEU A 107 -9.86 -9.89 -20.55
C LEU A 107 -9.18 -10.23 -21.88
N ASP A 108 -8.58 -9.23 -22.50
CA ASP A 108 -7.68 -9.41 -23.65
C ASP A 108 -6.30 -9.92 -23.18
N GLU A 109 -5.45 -10.36 -24.10
CA GLU A 109 -4.16 -11.01 -23.78
C GLU A 109 -3.24 -10.10 -22.94
N ASP A 110 -3.10 -8.82 -23.29
CA ASP A 110 -2.35 -7.84 -22.51
C ASP A 110 -2.90 -7.65 -21.08
N GLN A 111 -4.23 -7.65 -20.95
CA GLN A 111 -4.89 -7.50 -19.67
C GLN A 111 -4.72 -8.76 -18.82
N LYS A 112 -4.73 -9.95 -19.41
CA LYS A 112 -4.45 -11.22 -18.73
C LYS A 112 -3.00 -11.27 -18.24
N ARG A 113 -2.03 -10.87 -19.08
CA ARG A 113 -0.62 -10.77 -18.66
C ARG A 113 -0.47 -9.81 -17.48
N THR A 114 -1.14 -8.67 -17.54
CA THR A 114 -1.17 -7.70 -16.43
C THR A 114 -1.80 -8.31 -15.18
N ALA A 115 -2.99 -8.92 -15.30
CA ALA A 115 -3.69 -9.60 -14.21
C ALA A 115 -2.82 -10.65 -13.52
N MET A 116 -2.14 -11.49 -14.31
CA MET A 116 -1.22 -12.50 -13.78
C MET A 116 -0.07 -11.84 -13.03
N GLY A 117 0.55 -10.79 -13.58
CA GLY A 117 1.59 -10.02 -12.88
C GLY A 117 1.12 -9.47 -11.52
N LEU A 118 -0.13 -9.02 -11.43
CA LEU A 118 -0.71 -8.54 -10.17
C LEU A 118 -0.91 -9.67 -9.16
N VAL A 119 -1.36 -10.86 -9.61
CA VAL A 119 -1.45 -12.07 -8.76
C VAL A 119 -0.07 -12.47 -8.24
N GLN A 120 0.97 -12.35 -9.06
CA GLN A 120 2.35 -12.59 -8.64
C GLN A 120 2.80 -11.60 -7.56
N GLN A 121 2.58 -10.31 -7.80
CA GLN A 121 2.95 -9.25 -6.87
C GLN A 121 2.16 -9.34 -5.54
N ALA A 122 0.94 -9.88 -5.58
CA ALA A 122 0.13 -10.13 -4.40
C ALA A 122 0.52 -11.39 -3.61
N GLY A 123 1.53 -12.15 -4.07
CA GLY A 123 1.96 -13.40 -3.42
C GLY A 123 0.96 -14.55 -3.57
N LEU A 124 0.00 -14.42 -4.49
CA LEU A 124 -1.05 -15.41 -4.72
C LEU A 124 -0.63 -16.52 -5.69
N GLN A 125 0.63 -16.57 -6.12
CA GLN A 125 1.14 -17.54 -7.10
C GLN A 125 0.94 -18.99 -6.65
N GLN A 126 1.09 -19.25 -5.36
CA GLN A 126 0.87 -20.57 -4.76
C GLN A 126 -0.58 -21.07 -4.92
N TYR A 127 -1.52 -20.14 -5.15
CA TYR A 127 -2.93 -20.42 -5.38
C TYR A 127 -3.32 -20.25 -6.86
N ALA A 128 -2.36 -20.00 -7.75
CA ALA A 128 -2.60 -19.78 -9.17
C ALA A 128 -3.28 -20.98 -9.86
N SER A 129 -3.02 -22.20 -9.36
CA SER A 129 -3.64 -23.44 -9.84
C SER A 129 -5.15 -23.55 -9.59
N LEU A 130 -5.74 -22.64 -8.79
CA LEU A 130 -7.16 -22.62 -8.45
C LEU A 130 -8.00 -21.72 -9.37
N PHE A 131 -7.37 -21.00 -10.29
CA PHE A 131 -7.98 -20.04 -11.21
C PHE A 131 -7.94 -20.53 -12.65
#